data_AF-A0A1I7WQS8-F1
#
_entry.id   AF-A0A1I7WQS8-F1
#
_cell.length_a   1.000
_cell.length_b   1.000
_cell.length_c   1.000
_cell.angle_alpha   90.00
_cell.angle_beta   90.00
_cell.angle_gamma   90.00
#
_symmetry.space_group_name_H-M   'P 1'
#
loop_
_entity.id
_entity.type
_entity.pdbx_description
1 polymer ?
#
loop_
_entity_poly.entity_id
_entity_poly.type
_entity_poly.pdbx_seq_one_letter_code
_entity_poly.pdbx_strand_id
1 'polypeptide(L)'
;MSAKRTTLARRLTLILLPQFLLTLVLIVYLVVSAFIFRWLDSDLATENFFNIILFEFGTLTTIGKETCTGSSPINKNKYLNVL
;
A
#
# COMPACT_ATOMS: atom_id res chain seq x y z
N MET A 1 -9.39 -39.55 -18.45
CA MET A 1 -8.81 -38.88 -17.26
C MET A 1 -8.66 -37.35 -17.44
N SER A 2 -9.62 -36.67 -18.10
CA SER A 2 -9.49 -35.24 -18.52
C SER A 2 -10.50 -34.30 -17.82
N ALA A 3 -11.68 -34.79 -17.43
CA ALA A 3 -12.76 -33.96 -16.86
C ALA A 3 -12.50 -33.39 -15.44
N LYS A 4 -11.56 -33.99 -14.67
CA LYS A 4 -11.20 -33.52 -13.32
C LYS A 4 -10.31 -32.26 -13.31
N ARG A 5 -9.55 -31.99 -14.40
CA ARG A 5 -8.63 -30.83 -14.47
C ARG A 5 -9.37 -29.52 -14.69
N THR A 6 -10.40 -29.51 -15.53
CA THR A 6 -11.19 -28.30 -15.83
C THR A 6 -11.99 -27.80 -14.62
N THR A 7 -12.46 -28.72 -13.76
CA THR A 7 -13.15 -28.39 -12.52
C THR A 7 -12.22 -27.80 -11.45
N LEU A 8 -10.98 -28.30 -11.36
CA LEU A 8 -9.95 -27.74 -10.46
C LEU A 8 -9.46 -26.36 -10.91
N ALA A 9 -9.16 -26.20 -12.20
CA ALA A 9 -8.72 -24.93 -12.76
C ALA A 9 -9.76 -23.82 -12.53
N ARG A 10 -11.06 -24.12 -12.77
CA ARG A 10 -12.14 -23.16 -12.54
C ARG A 10 -12.27 -22.75 -11.07
N ARG A 11 -12.08 -23.67 -10.12
CA ARG A 11 -12.08 -23.35 -8.68
C ARG A 11 -10.91 -22.47 -8.29
N LEU A 12 -9.72 -22.76 -8.83
CA LEU A 12 -8.54 -21.93 -8.61
C LEU A 12 -8.74 -20.52 -9.17
N THR A 13 -9.24 -20.39 -10.40
CA THR A 13 -9.54 -19.07 -10.99
C THR A 13 -10.55 -18.28 -10.16
N LEU A 14 -11.61 -18.92 -9.65
CA LEU A 14 -12.62 -18.23 -8.83
C LEU A 14 -12.09 -17.75 -7.48
N ILE A 15 -11.02 -18.34 -6.96
CA ILE A 15 -10.37 -17.92 -5.70
C ILE A 15 -9.27 -16.90 -5.97
N LEU A 16 -8.47 -17.10 -7.02
CA LEU A 16 -7.37 -16.23 -7.40
C LEU A 16 -7.84 -14.90 -7.98
N LEU A 17 -8.93 -14.90 -8.73
CA LEU A 17 -9.46 -13.70 -9.39
C LEU A 17 -9.88 -12.60 -8.38
N PRO A 18 -10.68 -12.86 -7.34
CA PRO A 18 -11.02 -11.82 -6.36
C PRO A 18 -9.79 -11.35 -5.58
N GLN A 19 -8.89 -12.26 -5.21
CA GLN A 19 -7.65 -11.90 -4.52
C GLN A 19 -6.75 -11.01 -5.39
N PHE A 20 -6.65 -11.32 -6.68
CA PHE A 20 -5.87 -10.54 -7.64
C PHE A 20 -6.49 -9.15 -7.84
N LEU A 21 -7.82 -9.08 -7.97
CA LEU A 21 -8.54 -7.82 -8.15
C LEU A 21 -8.42 -6.92 -6.91
N LEU A 22 -8.56 -7.49 -5.70
CA LEU A 22 -8.32 -6.78 -4.44
C LEU A 22 -6.89 -6.25 -4.35
N THR A 23 -5.91 -7.09 -4.70
CA THR A 23 -4.49 -6.68 -4.72
C THR A 23 -4.26 -5.55 -5.71
N LEU A 24 -4.88 -5.59 -6.89
CA LEU A 24 -4.78 -4.54 -7.90
C LEU A 24 -5.36 -3.22 -7.40
N VAL A 25 -6.55 -3.26 -6.79
CA VAL A 25 -7.18 -2.07 -6.18
C VAL A 25 -6.29 -1.49 -5.09
N LEU A 26 -5.69 -2.34 -4.24
CA LEU A 26 -4.76 -1.91 -3.20
C LEU A 26 -3.51 -1.24 -3.78
N ILE A 27 -2.94 -1.78 -4.86
CA ILE A 27 -1.79 -1.18 -5.54
C ILE A 27 -2.17 0.20 -6.10
N VAL A 28 -3.31 0.31 -6.78
CA VAL A 28 -3.78 1.59 -7.32
C VAL A 28 -4.02 2.60 -6.21
N TYR A 29 -4.65 2.17 -5.11
CA TYR A 29 -4.85 3.00 -3.93
C TYR A 29 -3.51 3.58 -3.44
N LEU A 30 -2.52 2.72 -3.17
CA LEU A 30 -1.19 3.10 -2.67
C LEU A 30 -0.41 4.04 -3.62
N VAL A 31 -0.56 3.84 -4.93
CA VAL A 31 0.10 4.71 -5.92
C VAL A 31 -0.54 6.09 -5.93
N VAL A 32 -1.88 6.15 -5.98
CA VAL A 32 -2.62 7.42 -6.02
C VAL A 32 -2.42 8.21 -4.74
N SER A 33 -2.49 7.56 -3.59
CA SER A 33 -2.25 8.18 -2.30
C SER A 33 -0.82 8.68 -2.14
N ALA A 34 0.19 7.92 -2.59
CA ALA A 34 1.57 8.39 -2.59
C ALA A 34 1.75 9.66 -3.44
N PHE A 35 1.06 9.77 -4.58
CA PHE A 35 1.02 11.03 -5.36
C PHE A 35 0.35 12.17 -4.60
N ILE A 36 -0.77 11.91 -3.91
CA ILE A 36 -1.49 12.90 -3.09
C ILE A 36 -0.61 13.37 -1.92
N PHE A 37 0.06 12.46 -1.22
CA PHE A 37 0.97 12.78 -0.11
C PHE A 37 2.14 13.64 -0.58
N ARG A 38 2.70 13.32 -1.75
CA ARG A 38 3.78 14.09 -2.36
C ARG A 38 3.35 15.49 -2.77
N TRP A 39 2.08 15.67 -3.15
CA TRP A 39 1.51 16.96 -3.49
C TRP A 39 1.17 17.79 -2.24
N LEU A 40 0.71 17.14 -1.17
CA LEU A 40 0.27 17.80 0.06
C LEU A 40 1.44 18.27 0.94
N ASP A 41 2.56 17.53 0.94
CA ASP A 41 3.70 17.83 1.81
C ASP A 41 5.02 17.86 1.01
N SER A 42 5.63 19.05 0.95
CA SER A 42 6.88 19.28 0.24
C SER A 42 8.06 18.55 0.85
N ASP A 43 8.01 18.21 2.14
CA ASP A 43 9.05 17.40 2.78
C ASP A 43 8.97 15.95 2.28
N LEU A 44 7.76 15.41 2.14
CA LEU A 44 7.54 14.09 1.52
C LEU A 44 7.83 14.10 0.02
N ALA A 45 7.77 15.26 -0.65
CA ALA A 45 8.20 15.38 -2.04
C ALA A 45 9.69 15.13 -2.26
N THR A 46 10.50 15.26 -1.21
CA THR A 46 11.94 15.02 -1.23
C THR A 46 12.27 13.55 -0.98
N GLU A 47 11.33 12.79 -0.40
CA GLU A 47 11.48 11.37 -0.11
C GLU A 47 11.25 10.48 -1.35
N ASN A 48 11.84 9.29 -1.31
CA ASN A 48 11.67 8.31 -2.38
C ASN A 48 10.22 7.79 -2.39
N PHE A 49 9.61 7.74 -3.57
CA PHE A 49 8.23 7.30 -3.77
C PHE A 49 7.94 5.92 -3.16
N PHE A 50 8.90 4.99 -3.26
CA PHE A 50 8.78 3.66 -2.66
C PHE A 50 8.81 3.67 -1.13
N ASN A 51 9.49 4.64 -0.50
CA ASN A 51 9.49 4.81 0.96
C ASN A 51 8.11 5.28 1.44
N ILE A 52 7.49 6.21 0.71
CA ILE A 52 6.13 6.72 1.00
C ILE A 52 5.13 5.56 0.93
N ILE A 53 5.19 4.74 -0.11
CA ILE A 53 4.32 3.55 -0.25
C ILE A 53 4.54 2.57 0.90
N LEU A 54 5.80 2.31 1.31
CA LEU A 54 6.11 1.41 2.43
C LEU A 54 5.57 1.93 3.76
N PHE A 55 5.66 3.25 3.99
CA PHE A 55 5.07 3.89 5.16
C PHE A 55 3.55 3.76 5.17
N GLU A 56 2.92 4.03 4.03
CA GLU A 56 1.48 3.96 3.91
C GLU A 56 0.96 2.53 4.07
N PHE A 57 1.66 1.56 3.46
CA PHE A 57 1.41 0.15 3.67
C PHE A 57 1.62 -0.26 5.13
N GLY A 58 2.68 0.21 5.78
CA GLY A 58 2.94 -0.01 7.21
C GLY A 58 1.86 0.59 8.12
N THR A 59 1.26 1.70 7.70
CA THR A 59 0.14 2.37 8.39
C THR A 59 -1.15 1.56 8.21
N LEU A 60 -1.49 1.17 6.99
CA LEU A 60 -2.67 0.35 6.68
C LEU A 60 -2.62 -1.03 7.36
N THR A 61 -1.44 -1.62 7.47
CA THR A 61 -1.23 -2.91 8.13
C THR A 61 -1.09 -2.78 9.64
N THR A 62 -1.21 -1.56 10.21
CA THR A 62 -1.02 -1.26 11.63
C THR A 62 0.34 -1.70 12.19
N ILE A 63 1.30 -2.02 11.31
CA ILE A 63 2.67 -2.36 11.70
C ILE A 63 3.37 -1.11 12.26
N GLY A 64 2.99 0.08 11.80
CA GLY A 64 3.49 1.34 12.34
C GLY A 64 5.01 1.47 12.20
N LYS A 65 5.56 1.19 11.01
CA LYS A 65 7.01 1.33 10.79
C LYS A 65 7.42 2.79 10.67
N GLU A 66 8.20 3.24 11.65
CA GLU A 66 8.90 4.53 11.74
C GLU A 66 10.03 4.74 10.70
N THR A 67 10.12 3.87 9.69
CA THR A 67 11.24 3.81 8.74
C THR A 67 11.19 4.82 7.60
N CYS A 68 10.15 5.67 7.51
CA CYS A 68 10.31 6.97 6.82
C CYS A 68 11.08 7.94 7.73
N THR A 69 12.29 7.54 8.09
CA THR A 69 13.32 8.37 8.70
C THR A 69 14.28 8.78 7.58
N GLY A 70 13.74 9.43 6.55
CA GLY A 70 14.55 10.23 5.66
C GLY A 70 14.95 11.50 6.41
N SER A 71 16.22 11.55 6.82
CA SER A 71 17.07 12.71 7.17
C SER A 71 16.44 14.09 7.48
N SER A 72 15.33 14.14 8.20
CA SER A 72 14.83 15.26 8.99
C SER A 72 13.79 14.73 9.96
N PRO A 73 13.80 15.16 11.24
CA PRO A 73 12.81 14.72 12.20
C PRO A 73 11.43 15.22 11.75
N ILE A 74 10.62 14.34 11.17
CA ILE A 74 9.20 14.61 10.96
C ILE A 74 8.63 14.92 12.33
N ASN A 75 8.20 16.17 12.52
CA ASN A 75 7.73 16.69 13.80
C ASN A 75 6.48 15.92 14.22
N LYS A 76 6.67 14.96 15.13
CA LYS A 76 5.64 14.06 15.66
C LYS A 76 4.41 14.81 16.21
N ASN A 77 4.56 16.09 16.60
CA ASN A 77 3.46 16.91 17.14
C ASN A 77 2.40 17.33 16.11
N LYS A 78 2.67 17.25 14.81
CA LYS A 78 1.72 17.69 13.77
C LYS A 78 0.62 16.65 13.49
N TYR A 79 0.94 15.36 13.67
CA TYR A 79 0.04 14.25 13.31
C TYR A 79 -0.59 13.53 14.51
N LEU A 80 -0.14 13.84 15.73
CA LEU A 80 -0.72 13.32 16.99
C LEU A 80 -1.94 14.09 17.49
N ASN A 81 -2.27 15.26 16.89
CA ASN A 81 -3.47 16.05 17.23
C ASN A 81 -4.66 15.78 16.28
N VAL A 82 -4.58 14.73 15.45
CA VAL A 82 -5.64 14.35 14.48
C VAL A 82 -6.23 12.97 14.83
N LEU A 83 -5.82 12.38 15.96
CA LEU A 83 -6.44 11.21 16.60
C LEU A 83 -6.96 11.63 17.98
#